data_AF-A0AAV7KG29-F1
#
_entry.id   AF-A0AAV7KG29-F1
#
_cell.length_a   1.000
_cell.length_b   1.000
_cell.length_c   1.000
_cell.angle_alpha   90.00
_cell.angle_beta   90.00
_cell.angle_gamma   90.00
#
_symmetry.space_group_name_H-M   'P 1'
#
loop_
_entity.id
_entity.type
_entity.pdbx_description
1 polymer ?
#
loop_
_entity_poly.entity_id
_entity_poly.type
_entity_poly.pdbx_seq_one_letter_code
_entity_poly.pdbx_strand_id
1 'polypeptide(L)'
;MNTSRRQCTNHPNNFCYICGKFTPKLQRRNIANRVKIGYKYYFGCKVGDQDKNWTPHICCTVCYASLIQWLNGKKKSMPFGVPMIWRELKNHTSDCYFRTTNIDGFSSKNKSKTIYPTCKSALKPVEHDAGNGIPVPIPPSSDTIEMDSTDEVDVADADSTSDFSDHDENDKIIPMDQAFLNDLVRDLSHSKEKAELLGSRLKELNLLKPGTTISHFRRRHANVSVYFKFEDCVCFCTDIDSLMYELGHEHISTEWRLFIDSSKASLKAVLLHNGNEKPSVPIAHAVGLKETYE
;
A
#
# COMPACT_ATOMS: atom_id res chain seq x y z
N MET A 1 48.98 8.99 5.37
CA MET A 1 48.35 9.01 4.03
C MET A 1 47.07 8.20 4.10
N ASN A 2 45.92 8.85 3.88
CA ASN A 2 44.59 8.35 4.19
C ASN A 2 44.18 7.16 3.28
N THR A 3 43.91 6.00 3.87
CA THR A 3 43.52 4.73 3.19
C THR A 3 42.03 4.68 2.76
N SER A 4 41.35 5.82 2.64
CA SER A 4 39.91 5.93 2.34
C SER A 4 39.52 5.76 0.84
N ARG A 5 40.37 5.16 0.00
CA ARG A 5 40.15 5.15 -1.47
C ARG A 5 39.48 3.89 -2.05
N ARG A 6 38.99 2.95 -1.22
CA ARG A 6 38.49 1.64 -1.70
C ARG A 6 37.03 1.31 -1.35
N GLN A 7 36.22 2.28 -0.95
CA GLN A 7 34.82 2.02 -0.61
C GLN A 7 33.88 2.95 -1.38
N CYS A 8 32.70 2.43 -1.73
CA CYS A 8 31.61 3.23 -2.30
C CYS A 8 31.14 4.25 -1.25
N THR A 9 30.90 5.49 -1.66
CA THR A 9 30.34 6.52 -0.75
C THR A 9 28.87 6.27 -0.46
N ASN A 10 28.14 5.71 -1.43
CA ASN A 10 26.72 5.40 -1.30
C ASN A 10 26.50 3.89 -1.27
N HIS A 11 25.54 3.46 -0.44
CA HIS A 11 25.07 2.09 -0.42
C HIS A 11 24.31 1.74 -1.72
N PRO A 12 24.50 0.56 -2.35
CA PRO A 12 23.81 0.18 -3.58
C PRO A 12 22.28 0.29 -3.50
N ASN A 13 21.68 -0.10 -2.36
CA ASN A 13 20.23 0.02 -2.11
C ASN A 13 19.73 1.47 -1.96
N ASN A 14 20.59 2.49 -2.10
CA ASN A 14 20.15 3.87 -2.30
C ASN A 14 19.63 4.10 -3.73
N PHE A 15 19.88 3.18 -4.66
CA PHE A 15 19.51 3.29 -6.07
C PHE A 15 18.52 2.19 -6.45
N CYS A 16 17.64 2.50 -7.40
CA CYS A 16 16.69 1.53 -7.94
C CYS A 16 17.40 0.58 -8.92
N TYR A 17 17.24 -0.73 -8.74
CA TYR A 17 17.77 -1.74 -9.65
C TYR A 17 17.29 -1.52 -11.10
N ILE A 18 16.02 -1.15 -11.30
CA ILE A 18 15.39 -1.12 -12.63
C ILE A 18 15.76 0.16 -13.42
N CYS A 19 15.82 1.32 -12.75
CA CYS A 19 16.04 2.61 -13.43
C CYS A 19 17.32 3.34 -13.04
N GLY A 20 18.09 2.82 -12.07
CA GLY A 20 19.33 3.43 -11.58
C GLY A 20 19.14 4.69 -10.73
N LYS A 21 17.93 5.25 -10.63
CA LYS A 21 17.70 6.52 -9.92
C LYS A 21 17.82 6.36 -8.40
N PHE A 22 18.28 7.42 -7.75
CA PHE A 22 18.29 7.51 -6.29
C PHE A 22 16.86 7.38 -5.73
N THR A 23 16.73 6.59 -4.67
CA THR A 23 15.46 6.21 -4.08
C THR A 23 15.51 6.43 -2.56
N PRO A 24 14.78 7.43 -2.03
CA PRO A 24 14.63 7.65 -0.59
C PRO A 24 14.02 6.41 0.09
N LYS A 25 14.35 6.16 1.37
CA LYS A 25 13.91 4.97 2.12
C LYS A 25 12.40 4.68 1.97
N LEU A 26 11.55 5.69 2.13
CA LEU A 26 10.08 5.58 2.01
C LEU A 26 9.59 5.18 0.60
N GLN A 27 10.42 5.32 -0.43
CA GLN A 27 10.10 4.99 -1.82
C GLN A 27 10.76 3.69 -2.30
N ARG A 28 11.46 2.97 -1.41
CA ARG A 28 12.07 1.68 -1.72
C ARG A 28 11.01 0.58 -1.63
N ARG A 29 11.09 -0.38 -2.54
CA ARG A 29 10.27 -1.59 -2.60
C ARG A 29 11.17 -2.77 -2.87
N ASN A 30 10.85 -3.90 -2.25
CA ASN A 30 11.52 -5.15 -2.56
C ASN A 30 11.19 -5.60 -3.98
N ILE A 31 12.12 -6.33 -4.59
CA ILE A 31 11.91 -6.93 -5.92
C ILE A 31 11.18 -8.26 -5.72
N ALA A 32 9.90 -8.17 -5.36
CA ALA A 32 9.03 -9.32 -5.12
C ALA A 32 8.83 -10.17 -6.39
N ASN A 33 8.33 -11.39 -6.23
CA ASN A 33 8.13 -12.35 -7.33
C ASN A 33 7.28 -11.76 -8.46
N ARG A 34 6.21 -11.03 -8.14
CA ARG A 34 5.38 -10.35 -9.14
C ARG A 34 6.15 -9.31 -9.96
N VAL A 35 7.13 -8.62 -9.35
CA VAL A 35 8.02 -7.69 -10.05
C VAL A 35 9.01 -8.45 -10.92
N LYS A 36 9.57 -9.57 -10.44
CA LYS A 36 10.47 -10.44 -11.24
C LYS A 36 9.75 -10.99 -12.47
N ILE A 37 8.49 -11.40 -12.33
CA ILE A 37 7.61 -11.82 -13.43
C ILE A 37 7.42 -10.66 -14.41
N GLY A 38 6.96 -9.51 -13.94
CA GLY A 38 6.75 -8.34 -14.79
C GLY A 38 8.02 -7.90 -15.51
N TYR A 39 9.17 -7.93 -14.82
CA TYR A 39 10.48 -7.63 -15.38
C TYR A 39 10.87 -8.61 -16.50
N LYS A 40 10.66 -9.92 -16.29
CA LYS A 40 10.92 -10.97 -17.30
C LYS A 40 10.10 -10.77 -18.56
N TYR A 41 8.79 -10.53 -18.44
CA TYR A 41 7.92 -10.34 -19.60
C TYR A 41 8.15 -8.99 -20.28
N TYR A 42 8.48 -7.94 -19.53
CA TYR A 42 8.69 -6.61 -20.12
C TYR A 42 10.04 -6.49 -20.83
N PHE A 43 11.13 -6.88 -20.16
CA PHE A 43 12.49 -6.68 -20.66
C PHE A 43 13.06 -7.92 -21.37
N GLY A 44 12.34 -9.06 -21.34
CA GLY A 44 12.80 -10.31 -21.95
C GLY A 44 13.95 -11.01 -21.20
N CYS A 45 14.32 -10.53 -20.01
CA CYS A 45 15.42 -11.08 -19.21
C CYS A 45 15.04 -11.21 -17.74
N LYS A 46 15.66 -12.15 -17.01
CA LYS A 46 15.43 -12.31 -15.57
C LYS A 46 16.18 -11.22 -14.78
N VAL A 47 15.66 -10.87 -13.60
CA VAL A 47 16.41 -10.09 -12.61
C VAL A 47 17.64 -10.91 -12.22
N GLY A 48 18.83 -10.36 -12.44
CA GLY A 48 20.12 -11.01 -12.19
C GLY A 48 20.87 -10.41 -11.01
N ASP A 49 21.93 -11.12 -10.60
CA ASP A 49 22.94 -10.70 -9.62
C ASP A 49 22.40 -10.33 -8.23
N GLN A 50 21.18 -10.75 -7.86
CA GLN A 50 20.57 -10.45 -6.55
C GLN A 50 21.25 -11.16 -5.36
N ASP A 51 22.24 -12.01 -5.62
CA ASP A 51 23.15 -12.60 -4.63
C ASP A 51 24.43 -11.75 -4.45
N LYS A 52 24.62 -10.70 -5.25
CA LYS A 52 25.83 -9.90 -5.30
C LYS A 52 25.68 -8.58 -4.55
N ASN A 53 26.57 -8.33 -3.59
CA ASN A 53 26.60 -7.10 -2.81
C ASN A 53 26.83 -5.81 -3.62
N TRP A 54 27.29 -5.90 -4.86
CA TRP A 54 27.60 -4.75 -5.72
C TRP A 54 26.41 -4.28 -6.58
N THR A 55 25.28 -4.99 -6.57
CA THR A 55 24.06 -4.55 -7.26
C THR A 55 23.00 -4.06 -6.26
N PRO A 56 22.06 -3.19 -6.66
CA PRO A 56 20.91 -2.89 -5.82
C PRO A 56 19.95 -4.08 -5.70
N HIS A 57 19.41 -4.28 -4.51
CA HIS A 57 18.43 -5.33 -4.21
C HIS A 57 16.99 -4.78 -4.10
N ILE A 58 16.83 -3.48 -4.37
CA ILE A 58 15.57 -2.76 -4.22
C ILE A 58 15.20 -2.06 -5.53
N CYS A 59 13.91 -1.82 -5.72
CA CYS A 59 13.40 -0.96 -6.78
C CYS A 59 12.64 0.23 -6.19
N CYS A 60 12.43 1.29 -6.98
CA CYS A 60 11.62 2.42 -6.54
C CYS A 60 10.12 2.16 -6.76
N THR A 61 9.28 2.81 -5.97
CA THR A 61 7.81 2.76 -6.07
C THR A 61 7.29 3.04 -7.49
N VAL A 62 7.96 3.92 -8.24
CA VAL A 62 7.58 4.27 -9.62
C VAL A 62 7.80 3.10 -10.57
N CYS A 63 8.95 2.42 -10.49
CA CYS A 63 9.26 1.26 -11.32
C CYS A 63 8.38 0.07 -10.93
N TYR A 64 8.19 -0.15 -9.61
CA TYR A 64 7.26 -1.15 -9.08
C TYR A 64 5.86 -0.94 -9.67
N ALA A 65 5.26 0.23 -9.45
CA ALA A 65 3.90 0.51 -9.89
C ALA A 65 3.76 0.43 -11.43
N SER A 66 4.76 0.92 -12.17
CA SER A 66 4.70 0.92 -13.63
C SER A 66 4.76 -0.50 -14.22
N LEU A 67 5.61 -1.39 -13.70
CA LEU A 67 5.67 -2.78 -14.15
C LEU A 67 4.39 -3.54 -13.78
N ILE A 68 3.91 -3.39 -12.54
CA ILE A 68 2.69 -4.07 -12.08
C ILE A 68 1.45 -3.59 -12.85
N GLN A 69 1.32 -2.29 -13.08
CA GLN A 69 0.22 -1.75 -13.87
C GLN A 69 0.29 -2.17 -15.34
N TRP A 70 1.48 -2.26 -15.93
CA TRP A 70 1.63 -2.78 -17.28
C TRP A 70 1.26 -4.25 -17.37
N LEU A 71 1.73 -5.07 -16.41
CA LEU A 71 1.39 -6.49 -16.33
C LEU A 71 -0.12 -6.72 -16.22
N ASN A 72 -0.81 -5.84 -15.51
CA ASN A 72 -2.27 -5.87 -15.36
C ASN A 72 -3.04 -5.18 -16.51
N GLY A 73 -2.36 -4.79 -17.60
CA GLY A 73 -2.96 -4.12 -18.76
C GLY A 73 -3.46 -2.68 -18.50
N LYS A 74 -3.15 -2.09 -17.35
CA LYS A 74 -3.59 -0.73 -16.96
C LYS A 74 -2.66 0.37 -17.48
N LYS A 75 -1.41 0.03 -17.81
CA LYS A 75 -0.40 0.99 -18.32
C LYS A 75 0.14 0.53 -19.66
N LYS A 76 0.25 1.46 -20.62
CA LYS A 76 0.74 1.19 -21.98
C LYS A 76 2.20 0.74 -21.99
N SER A 77 3.09 1.45 -21.29
CA SER A 77 4.52 1.15 -21.30
C SER A 77 5.27 1.75 -20.10
N MET A 78 6.44 1.19 -19.81
CA MET A 78 7.51 1.85 -19.06
C MET A 78 8.15 2.95 -19.93
N PRO A 79 8.84 3.94 -19.32
CA PRO A 79 9.51 5.01 -20.08
C PRO A 79 10.73 4.53 -20.89
N PHE A 80 11.19 3.30 -20.70
CA PHE A 80 12.34 2.71 -21.38
C PHE A 80 12.09 1.23 -21.68
N GLY A 81 12.73 0.72 -22.73
CA GLY A 81 12.63 -0.67 -23.15
C GLY A 81 13.83 -1.53 -22.76
N VAL A 82 14.95 -0.90 -22.38
CA VAL A 82 16.07 -1.59 -21.74
C VAL A 82 16.24 -1.01 -20.34
N PRO A 83 16.26 -1.84 -19.28
CA PRO A 83 16.42 -1.37 -17.90
C PRO A 83 17.87 -0.98 -17.63
N MET A 84 18.14 -0.47 -16.43
CA MET A 84 19.52 -0.27 -15.98
C MET A 84 20.25 -1.62 -15.95
N ILE A 85 21.44 -1.68 -16.54
CA ILE A 85 22.26 -2.91 -16.54
C ILE A 85 23.41 -2.71 -15.57
N TRP A 86 23.48 -3.58 -14.56
CA TRP A 86 24.54 -3.63 -13.56
C TRP A 86 25.58 -4.67 -13.96
N ARG A 87 26.85 -4.36 -13.77
CA ARG A 87 27.99 -5.24 -13.98
C ARG A 87 28.98 -5.07 -12.84
N GLU A 88 29.80 -6.08 -12.61
CA GLU A 88 30.84 -6.05 -11.59
C GLU A 88 31.80 -4.87 -11.80
N LEU A 89 32.09 -4.15 -10.70
CA LEU A 89 32.95 -2.98 -10.73
C LEU A 89 34.40 -3.37 -10.95
N LYS A 90 35.09 -2.69 -11.87
CA LYS A 90 36.54 -2.87 -12.05
C LYS A 90 37.37 -2.08 -11.05
N ASN A 91 36.90 -0.89 -10.68
CA ASN A 91 37.57 -0.03 -9.69
C ASN A 91 36.62 1.01 -9.10
N HIS A 92 36.94 1.51 -7.89
CA HIS A 92 36.16 2.55 -7.21
C HIS A 92 36.49 3.99 -7.67
N THR A 93 37.48 4.16 -8.55
CA THR A 93 37.98 5.48 -8.97
C THR A 93 37.39 5.96 -10.29
N SER A 94 37.19 5.07 -11.26
CA SER A 94 36.66 5.41 -12.60
C SER A 94 35.36 4.69 -12.95
N ASP A 95 35.06 3.57 -12.29
CA ASP A 95 33.98 2.66 -12.68
C ASP A 95 33.00 2.36 -11.53
N CYS A 96 32.68 3.38 -10.73
CA CYS A 96 31.79 3.25 -9.58
C CYS A 96 30.64 4.25 -9.63
N TYR A 97 29.49 3.77 -10.11
CA TYR A 97 28.25 4.54 -10.18
C TYR A 97 27.84 5.11 -8.82
N PHE A 98 27.90 4.27 -7.78
CA PHE A 98 27.49 4.63 -6.43
C PHE A 98 28.38 5.73 -5.85
N ARG A 99 29.68 5.70 -6.11
CA ARG A 99 30.61 6.69 -5.59
C ARG A 99 30.50 8.04 -6.29
N THR A 100 30.30 8.01 -7.60
CA THR A 100 30.30 9.21 -8.44
C THR A 100 28.97 9.96 -8.42
N THR A 101 27.88 9.30 -8.01
CA THR A 101 26.56 9.95 -7.92
C THR A 101 26.46 10.77 -6.64
N ASN A 102 26.34 12.10 -6.78
CA ASN A 102 26.08 12.97 -5.64
C ASN A 102 24.58 12.94 -5.27
N ILE A 103 24.28 12.47 -4.06
CA ILE A 103 22.93 12.39 -3.51
C ILE A 103 22.68 13.40 -2.38
N ASP A 104 23.68 14.19 -2.02
CA ASP A 104 23.59 15.15 -0.93
C ASP A 104 22.61 16.29 -1.26
N GLY A 105 21.74 16.59 -0.31
CA GLY A 105 20.69 17.61 -0.48
C GLY A 105 19.53 17.17 -1.37
N PHE A 106 19.35 15.87 -1.66
CA PHE A 106 18.21 15.39 -2.44
C PHE A 106 16.86 15.82 -1.83
N SER A 107 15.99 16.38 -2.66
CA SER A 107 14.62 16.80 -2.34
C SER A 107 13.73 16.62 -3.57
N SER A 108 12.42 16.58 -3.35
CA SER A 108 11.45 16.52 -4.45
C SER A 108 11.60 17.67 -5.45
N LYS A 109 12.14 18.83 -5.01
CA LYS A 109 12.32 20.04 -5.83
C LYS A 109 13.58 20.02 -6.70
N ASN A 110 14.61 19.23 -6.34
CA ASN A 110 15.87 19.16 -7.09
C ASN A 110 16.15 17.78 -7.69
N LYS A 111 15.19 16.85 -7.64
CA LYS A 111 15.27 15.52 -8.26
C LYS A 111 15.70 15.52 -9.72
N SER A 112 15.30 16.54 -10.51
CA SER A 112 15.70 16.70 -11.91
C SER A 112 17.14 17.18 -12.09
N LYS A 113 17.75 17.77 -11.05
CA LYS A 113 19.12 18.29 -11.05
C LYS A 113 20.15 17.23 -10.64
N THR A 114 19.72 16.06 -10.16
CA THR A 114 20.62 14.95 -9.83
C THR A 114 21.28 14.42 -11.11
N ILE A 115 22.60 14.57 -11.21
CA ILE A 115 23.39 14.09 -12.33
C ILE A 115 23.79 12.64 -12.08
N TYR A 116 23.32 11.74 -12.94
CA TYR A 116 23.72 10.34 -12.90
C TYR A 116 24.89 10.09 -13.87
N PRO A 117 26.02 9.56 -13.40
CA PRO A 117 27.20 9.32 -14.22
C PRO A 117 26.98 8.18 -15.21
N THR A 118 27.75 8.17 -16.30
CA THR A 118 27.83 7.03 -17.22
C THR A 118 29.11 6.26 -16.90
N CYS A 119 29.01 4.98 -16.56
CA CYS A 119 30.17 4.10 -16.32
C CYS A 119 29.96 2.72 -16.95
N LYS A 120 31.02 1.91 -17.03
CA LYS A 120 30.98 0.59 -17.69
C LYS A 120 30.27 -0.45 -16.81
N SER A 121 30.34 -0.26 -15.49
CA SER A 121 29.66 -1.07 -14.48
C SER A 121 28.16 -0.80 -14.35
N ALA A 122 27.66 0.34 -14.84
CA ALA A 122 26.25 0.70 -14.72
C ALA A 122 25.79 1.42 -16.00
N LEU A 123 25.20 0.65 -16.92
CA LEU A 123 24.68 1.18 -18.18
C LEU A 123 23.26 1.70 -17.96
N LYS A 124 23.02 2.93 -18.40
CA LYS A 124 21.74 3.63 -18.22
C LYS A 124 20.61 2.95 -18.99
N PRO A 125 19.35 3.10 -18.54
CA PRO A 125 18.20 2.62 -19.29
C PRO A 125 18.15 3.25 -20.68
N VAL A 126 17.69 2.49 -21.66
CA VAL A 126 17.54 2.94 -23.06
C VAL A 126 16.05 3.10 -23.37
N GLU A 127 15.69 4.27 -23.88
CA GLU A 127 14.31 4.62 -24.23
C GLU A 127 13.76 3.69 -25.33
N HIS A 128 12.43 3.62 -25.41
CA HIS A 128 11.77 2.88 -26.50
C HIS A 128 12.02 3.60 -27.82
N ASP A 129 12.41 2.85 -28.83
CA ASP A 129 12.61 3.38 -30.18
C ASP A 129 12.24 2.30 -31.19
N ALA A 130 11.21 2.60 -31.98
CA ALA A 130 10.71 1.72 -33.04
C ALA A 130 11.74 1.57 -34.19
N GLY A 131 12.65 2.54 -34.37
CA GLY A 131 13.72 2.50 -35.37
C GLY A 131 14.93 1.67 -34.95
N ASN A 132 15.26 1.64 -33.65
CA ASN A 132 16.43 0.92 -33.11
C ASN A 132 16.09 -0.48 -32.57
N GLY A 133 14.90 -1.00 -32.87
CA GLY A 133 14.52 -2.38 -32.52
C GLY A 133 14.17 -2.60 -31.04
N ILE A 134 13.77 -1.54 -30.32
CA ILE A 134 13.30 -1.63 -28.92
C ILE A 134 11.79 -1.32 -28.90
N PRO A 135 10.92 -2.29 -29.24
CA PRO A 135 9.47 -2.10 -29.23
C PRO A 135 8.90 -2.15 -27.82
N VAL A 136 7.72 -1.57 -27.65
CA VAL A 136 6.93 -1.73 -26.42
C VAL A 136 6.36 -3.16 -26.39
N PRO A 137 6.65 -3.97 -25.35
CA PRO A 137 6.12 -5.32 -25.24
C PRO A 137 4.61 -5.30 -24.92
N ILE A 138 3.92 -6.34 -25.37
CA ILE A 138 2.50 -6.58 -25.07
C ILE A 138 2.43 -7.41 -23.78
N PRO A 139 1.60 -7.03 -22.79
CA PRO A 139 1.50 -7.80 -21.56
C PRO A 139 0.94 -9.21 -21.84
N PRO A 140 1.45 -10.24 -21.14
CA PRO A 140 0.97 -11.61 -21.28
C PRO A 140 -0.50 -11.74 -20.88
N SER A 141 -1.22 -12.67 -21.50
CA SER A 141 -2.59 -13.02 -21.08
C SER A 141 -2.57 -13.65 -19.69
N SER A 142 -3.63 -13.41 -18.91
CA SER A 142 -3.70 -13.84 -17.50
C SER A 142 -3.53 -15.36 -17.31
N ASP A 143 -3.82 -16.14 -18.35
CA ASP A 143 -3.71 -17.61 -18.35
C ASP A 143 -2.26 -18.13 -18.47
N THR A 144 -1.31 -17.27 -18.85
CA THR A 144 0.10 -17.66 -19.06
C THR A 144 1.02 -17.33 -17.89
N ILE A 145 0.49 -16.72 -16.82
CA ILE A 145 1.25 -16.37 -15.62
C ILE A 145 1.06 -17.50 -14.59
N GLU A 146 2.01 -18.42 -14.51
CA GLU A 146 2.08 -19.37 -13.40
C GLU A 146 2.30 -18.60 -12.08
N MET A 147 1.24 -18.44 -11.29
CA MET A 147 1.28 -17.82 -9.96
C MET A 147 1.77 -18.84 -8.93
N ASP A 148 3.09 -19.03 -8.83
CA ASP A 148 3.66 -19.60 -7.62
C ASP A 148 3.56 -18.55 -6.50
N SER A 149 2.62 -18.76 -5.59
CA SER A 149 2.18 -17.78 -4.59
C SER A 149 2.97 -17.95 -3.30
N THR A 150 4.20 -17.44 -3.30
CA THR A 150 4.91 -17.02 -2.10
C THR A 150 5.30 -15.56 -2.30
N ASP A 151 4.38 -14.66 -1.93
CA ASP A 151 4.69 -13.24 -1.78
C ASP A 151 5.35 -13.06 -0.40
N GLU A 152 6.67 -12.86 -0.39
CA GLU A 152 7.37 -12.37 0.79
C GLU A 152 6.86 -10.97 1.16
N VAL A 153 6.39 -10.82 2.40
CA VAL A 153 5.90 -9.56 2.96
C VAL A 153 7.04 -8.55 3.09
N ASP A 154 6.78 -7.31 2.63
CA ASP A 154 7.65 -6.15 2.76
C ASP A 154 7.95 -5.86 4.25
N VAL A 155 9.13 -6.23 4.74
CA VAL A 155 9.67 -5.69 5.99
C VAL A 155 10.42 -4.40 5.65
N ALA A 156 9.83 -3.26 6.05
CA ALA A 156 10.53 -1.99 6.01
C ALA A 156 11.61 -2.00 7.12
N ASP A 157 12.87 -1.94 6.68
CA ASP A 157 14.07 -1.83 7.50
C ASP A 157 14.00 -0.70 8.53
N ALA A 158 13.64 -1.05 9.77
CA ALA A 158 13.80 -0.24 10.97
C ALA A 158 14.91 -0.88 11.81
N ASP A 159 16.12 -0.35 11.64
CA ASP A 159 17.31 -0.74 12.39
C ASP A 159 17.13 -0.41 13.88
N SER A 160 17.19 -1.44 14.73
CA SER A 160 17.45 -1.34 16.17
C SER A 160 17.98 -2.69 16.67
N THR A 161 19.29 -2.87 16.53
CA THR A 161 20.21 -3.46 17.51
C THR A 161 19.77 -4.70 18.33
N SER A 162 20.48 -5.80 18.06
CA SER A 162 20.87 -6.91 18.96
C SER A 162 19.80 -7.78 19.62
N ASP A 163 20.01 -9.09 19.47
CA ASP A 163 19.32 -10.24 20.09
C ASP A 163 17.95 -10.61 19.53
N PHE A 164 17.95 -11.28 18.38
CA PHE A 164 17.05 -12.42 18.19
C PHE A 164 17.85 -13.57 17.59
N SER A 165 18.21 -14.51 18.46
CA SER A 165 18.55 -15.88 18.08
C SER A 165 17.40 -16.47 17.27
N ASP A 166 17.72 -17.11 16.15
CA ASP A 166 16.81 -18.00 15.41
C ASP A 166 16.29 -19.06 16.39
N HIS A 167 15.10 -18.82 16.94
CA HIS A 167 14.27 -19.88 17.47
C HIS A 167 13.37 -20.36 16.35
N ASP A 168 13.89 -21.34 15.62
CA ASP A 168 13.08 -22.29 14.84
C ASP A 168 12.21 -23.09 15.82
N GLU A 169 11.12 -22.48 16.30
CA GLU A 169 10.02 -23.16 16.95
C GLU A 169 8.75 -22.82 16.19
N ASN A 170 8.41 -23.64 15.18
CA ASN A 170 7.07 -23.73 14.58
C ASN A 170 6.22 -22.45 14.75
N ASP A 171 6.45 -21.43 13.94
CA ASP A 171 5.56 -20.25 13.86
C ASP A 171 4.20 -20.72 13.33
N LYS A 172 3.40 -21.32 14.22
CA LYS A 172 1.99 -21.58 14.02
C LYS A 172 1.36 -20.21 13.82
N ILE A 173 1.00 -19.91 12.57
CA ILE A 173 0.14 -18.79 12.24
C ILE A 173 -1.03 -18.80 13.22
N ILE A 174 -1.07 -17.83 14.13
CA ILE A 174 -2.15 -17.70 15.10
C ILE A 174 -3.37 -17.27 14.30
N PRO A 175 -4.42 -18.10 14.17
CA PRO A 175 -5.58 -17.71 13.39
C PRO A 175 -6.24 -16.51 14.05
N MET A 176 -6.69 -15.55 13.24
CA MET A 176 -7.39 -14.37 13.71
C MET A 176 -8.71 -14.76 14.37
N ASP A 177 -9.04 -14.12 15.48
CA ASP A 177 -10.35 -14.24 16.09
C ASP A 177 -11.36 -13.23 15.52
N GLN A 178 -12.59 -13.33 15.99
CA GLN A 178 -13.69 -12.47 15.56
C GLN A 178 -13.43 -11.00 15.89
N ALA A 179 -12.79 -10.69 17.02
CA ALA A 179 -12.51 -9.31 17.42
C ALA A 179 -11.52 -8.67 16.45
N PHE A 180 -10.41 -9.35 16.18
CA PHE A 180 -9.42 -8.90 15.21
C PHE A 180 -10.03 -8.74 13.81
N LEU A 181 -10.87 -9.70 13.37
CA LEU A 181 -11.55 -9.61 12.08
C LEU A 181 -12.49 -8.40 12.01
N ASN A 182 -13.21 -8.09 13.10
CA ASN A 182 -14.10 -6.93 13.17
C ASN A 182 -13.31 -5.61 13.13
N ASP A 183 -12.19 -5.53 13.84
CA ASP A 183 -11.30 -4.36 13.84
C ASP A 183 -10.70 -4.13 12.45
N LEU A 184 -10.20 -5.19 11.81
CA LEU A 184 -9.67 -5.11 10.45
C LEU A 184 -10.72 -4.59 9.45
N VAL A 185 -11.95 -5.11 9.52
CA VAL A 185 -13.06 -4.65 8.68
C VAL A 185 -13.39 -3.17 8.92
N ARG A 186 -13.34 -2.72 10.18
CA ARG A 186 -13.56 -1.32 10.56
C ARG A 186 -12.47 -0.42 10.00
N ASP A 187 -11.21 -0.78 10.17
CA ASP A 187 -10.05 0.02 9.74
C ASP A 187 -10.01 0.17 8.21
N LEU A 188 -10.41 -0.88 7.50
CA LEU A 188 -10.55 -0.87 6.03
C LEU A 188 -11.83 -0.17 5.53
N SER A 189 -12.68 0.31 6.42
CA SER A 189 -13.95 0.99 6.10
C SER A 189 -14.81 0.21 5.08
N HIS A 190 -14.87 -1.11 5.23
CA HIS A 190 -15.53 -1.97 4.26
C HIS A 190 -17.06 -1.95 4.37
N SER A 191 -17.74 -2.07 3.22
CA SER A 191 -19.19 -2.34 3.18
C SER A 191 -19.48 -3.74 3.74
N LYS A 192 -20.74 -4.02 4.08
CA LYS A 192 -21.15 -5.34 4.60
C LYS A 192 -20.75 -6.49 3.64
N GLU A 193 -20.95 -6.29 2.35
CA GLU A 193 -20.61 -7.25 1.29
C GLU A 193 -19.09 -7.47 1.17
N LYS A 194 -18.30 -6.39 1.23
CA LYS A 194 -16.83 -6.47 1.16
C LYS A 194 -16.23 -7.11 2.41
N ALA A 195 -16.79 -6.81 3.58
CA ALA A 195 -16.40 -7.41 4.85
C ALA A 195 -16.69 -8.92 4.85
N GLU A 196 -17.84 -9.32 4.33
CA GLU A 196 -18.20 -10.72 4.15
C GLU A 196 -17.26 -11.43 3.18
N LEU A 197 -16.99 -10.83 2.02
CA LEU A 197 -16.06 -11.38 1.03
C LEU A 197 -14.66 -11.55 1.63
N LEU A 198 -14.15 -10.55 2.35
CA LEU A 198 -12.87 -10.61 3.05
C LEU A 198 -12.84 -11.76 4.06
N GLY A 199 -13.85 -11.86 4.92
CA GLY A 199 -13.96 -12.96 5.88
C GLY A 199 -14.02 -14.33 5.21
N SER A 200 -14.71 -14.46 4.05
CA SER A 200 -14.74 -15.69 3.27
C SER A 200 -13.36 -16.09 2.76
N ARG A 201 -12.60 -15.15 2.20
CA ARG A 201 -11.23 -15.41 1.73
C ARG A 201 -10.29 -15.77 2.86
N LEU A 202 -10.38 -15.09 4.00
CA LEU A 202 -9.57 -15.41 5.18
C LEU A 202 -9.90 -16.81 5.74
N LYS A 203 -11.17 -17.22 5.66
CA LYS A 203 -11.59 -18.57 6.02
C LYS A 203 -11.05 -19.64 5.06
N GLU A 204 -11.09 -19.38 3.74
CA GLU A 204 -10.52 -20.27 2.72
C GLU A 204 -9.01 -20.50 2.94
N LEU A 205 -8.30 -19.48 3.43
CA LEU A 205 -6.88 -19.55 3.76
C LEU A 205 -6.58 -20.17 5.14
N ASN A 206 -7.59 -20.66 5.87
CA ASN A 206 -7.47 -21.16 7.25
C ASN A 206 -6.85 -20.15 8.23
N LEU A 207 -7.04 -18.85 7.98
CA LEU A 207 -6.50 -17.76 8.81
C LEU A 207 -7.47 -17.31 9.91
N LEU A 208 -8.65 -17.92 10.03
CA LEU A 208 -9.64 -17.59 11.06
C LEU A 208 -9.79 -18.73 12.06
N LYS A 209 -9.97 -18.40 13.34
CA LYS A 209 -10.26 -19.40 14.38
C LYS A 209 -11.58 -20.13 14.07
N PRO A 210 -11.69 -21.44 14.36
CA PRO A 210 -12.96 -22.15 14.34
C PRO A 210 -14.00 -21.42 15.21
N GLY A 211 -15.19 -21.18 14.66
CA GLY A 211 -16.27 -20.43 15.34
C GLY A 211 -16.42 -18.96 14.88
N THR A 212 -15.48 -18.43 14.09
CA THR A 212 -15.60 -17.08 13.50
C THR A 212 -16.76 -17.03 12.51
N THR A 213 -17.68 -16.07 12.71
CA THR A 213 -18.94 -15.97 11.99
C THR A 213 -18.93 -14.81 11.00
N ILE A 214 -18.65 -15.13 9.74
CA ILE A 214 -18.57 -14.13 8.65
C ILE A 214 -19.95 -13.54 8.34
N SER A 215 -21.01 -14.34 8.43
CA SER A 215 -22.39 -13.91 8.16
C SER A 215 -22.88 -12.83 9.13
N HIS A 216 -22.18 -12.61 10.25
CA HIS A 216 -22.43 -11.52 11.18
C HIS A 216 -22.39 -10.16 10.47
N PHE A 217 -21.49 -9.96 9.50
CA PHE A 217 -21.36 -8.69 8.79
C PHE A 217 -22.62 -8.28 8.01
N ARG A 218 -23.42 -9.25 7.55
CA ARG A 218 -24.71 -8.98 6.88
C ARG A 218 -25.69 -8.25 7.80
N ARG A 219 -25.67 -8.59 9.09
CA ARG A 219 -26.63 -8.12 10.10
C ARG A 219 -25.98 -7.26 11.19
N ARG A 220 -24.75 -6.78 11.03
CA ARG A 220 -24.03 -6.01 12.06
C ARG A 220 -24.77 -4.78 12.59
N HIS A 221 -25.61 -4.15 11.77
CA HIS A 221 -26.45 -3.01 12.13
C HIS A 221 -27.77 -3.38 12.83
N ALA A 222 -28.14 -4.66 12.94
CA ALA A 222 -29.48 -5.08 13.33
C ALA A 222 -29.85 -4.59 14.74
N ASN A 223 -28.93 -4.72 15.69
CA ASN A 223 -29.12 -4.25 17.07
C ASN A 223 -29.36 -2.74 17.16
N VAL A 224 -28.75 -1.97 16.26
CA VAL A 224 -28.86 -0.51 16.26
C VAL A 224 -30.06 -0.05 15.45
N SER A 225 -30.44 -0.80 14.40
CA SER A 225 -31.52 -0.43 13.48
C SER A 225 -32.89 -0.34 14.12
N VAL A 226 -33.11 -1.00 15.27
CA VAL A 226 -34.38 -0.95 16.01
C VAL A 226 -34.68 0.44 16.59
N TYR A 227 -33.65 1.27 16.78
CA TYR A 227 -33.79 2.63 17.29
C TYR A 227 -34.02 3.68 16.21
N PHE A 228 -34.09 3.27 14.94
CA PHE A 228 -34.27 4.17 13.81
C PHE A 228 -35.59 3.89 13.09
N LYS A 229 -36.25 4.97 12.66
CA LYS A 229 -37.40 4.92 11.76
C LYS A 229 -37.11 5.68 10.48
N PHE A 230 -37.78 5.27 9.41
CA PHE A 230 -37.71 5.92 8.13
C PHE A 230 -39.11 6.40 7.73
N GLU A 231 -39.32 7.71 7.74
CA GLU A 231 -40.58 8.37 7.40
C GLU A 231 -40.26 9.61 6.55
N ASP A 232 -41.09 9.93 5.56
CA ASP A 232 -40.95 11.13 4.71
C ASP A 232 -39.53 11.37 4.15
N CYS A 233 -38.87 10.30 3.70
CA CYS A 233 -37.49 10.31 3.17
C CYS A 233 -36.40 10.68 4.20
N VAL A 234 -36.72 10.72 5.49
CA VAL A 234 -35.78 10.96 6.59
C VAL A 234 -35.65 9.68 7.42
N CYS A 235 -34.41 9.23 7.63
CA CYS A 235 -34.10 8.25 8.66
C CYS A 235 -33.75 9.00 9.95
N PHE A 236 -34.44 8.75 11.05
CA PHE A 236 -34.17 9.41 12.34
C PHE A 236 -34.25 8.43 13.51
N CYS A 237 -33.49 8.72 14.56
CA CYS A 237 -33.46 7.97 15.79
C CYS A 237 -34.70 8.30 16.64
N THR A 238 -35.40 7.27 17.12
CA THR A 238 -36.59 7.41 17.96
C THR A 238 -36.30 7.38 19.45
N ASP A 239 -35.17 6.80 19.84
CA ASP A 239 -34.77 6.64 21.23
C ASP A 239 -33.25 6.81 21.36
N ILE A 240 -32.84 8.01 21.73
CA ILE A 240 -31.43 8.39 21.86
C ILE A 240 -30.81 7.70 23.08
N ASP A 241 -31.53 7.62 24.20
CA ASP A 241 -31.01 7.03 25.44
C ASP A 241 -30.66 5.55 25.24
N SER A 242 -31.58 4.79 24.63
CA SER A 242 -31.35 3.38 24.34
C SER A 242 -30.29 3.16 23.27
N LEU A 243 -30.23 4.02 22.24
CA LEU A 243 -29.16 3.97 21.23
C LEU A 243 -27.79 4.17 21.89
N MET A 244 -27.66 5.17 22.74
CA MET A 244 -26.41 5.48 23.45
C MET A 244 -25.99 4.35 24.37
N TYR A 245 -26.95 3.76 25.10
CA TYR A 245 -26.70 2.61 25.94
C TYR A 245 -26.20 1.40 25.13
N GLU A 246 -26.82 1.08 23.99
CA GLU A 246 -26.38 -0.01 23.10
C GLU A 246 -24.96 0.25 22.53
N LEU A 247 -24.59 1.52 22.34
CA LEU A 247 -23.25 1.93 21.93
C LEU A 247 -22.22 1.92 23.09
N GLY A 248 -22.65 1.58 24.31
CA GLY A 248 -21.78 1.53 25.50
C GLY A 248 -21.52 2.90 26.14
N HIS A 249 -22.45 3.84 25.99
CA HIS A 249 -22.35 5.18 26.55
C HIS A 249 -23.58 5.54 27.38
N GLU A 250 -23.37 6.13 28.55
CA GLU A 250 -24.45 6.81 29.28
C GLU A 250 -24.77 8.13 28.58
N HIS A 251 -26.06 8.38 28.32
CA HIS A 251 -26.50 9.63 27.68
C HIS A 251 -26.78 10.70 28.74
N ILE A 252 -25.87 11.66 28.83
CA ILE A 252 -26.03 12.86 29.65
C ILE A 252 -26.24 14.04 28.69
N SER A 253 -27.48 14.50 28.52
CA SER A 253 -27.82 15.49 27.49
C SER A 253 -26.99 16.77 27.52
N THR A 254 -26.52 17.20 28.70
CA THR A 254 -25.67 18.39 28.87
C THR A 254 -24.24 18.20 28.33
N GLU A 255 -23.79 16.95 28.15
CA GLU A 255 -22.48 16.60 27.58
C GLU A 255 -22.49 16.50 26.05
N TRP A 256 -23.66 16.53 25.42
CA TRP A 256 -23.80 16.37 23.97
C TRP A 256 -24.42 17.60 23.33
N ARG A 257 -23.98 17.92 22.10
CA ARG A 257 -24.54 18.99 21.27
C ARG A 257 -25.10 18.40 20.00
N LEU A 258 -26.32 18.80 19.66
CA LEU A 258 -26.90 18.50 18.37
C LEU A 258 -26.26 19.36 17.29
N PHE A 259 -25.69 18.71 16.29
CA PHE A 259 -25.17 19.34 15.08
C PHE A 259 -26.01 18.91 13.90
N ILE A 260 -26.56 19.90 13.18
CA ILE A 260 -27.34 19.68 11.95
C ILE A 260 -26.58 20.33 10.80
N ASP A 261 -26.28 19.51 9.80
CA ASP A 261 -25.69 19.93 8.53
C ASP A 261 -26.71 19.67 7.43
N SER A 262 -27.17 20.74 6.79
CA SER A 262 -28.06 20.66 5.63
C SER A 262 -27.33 21.13 4.37
N SER A 263 -27.66 20.47 3.27
CA SER A 263 -27.23 20.82 1.93
C SER A 263 -28.40 20.69 0.98
N LYS A 264 -28.27 21.21 -0.24
CA LYS A 264 -29.31 21.09 -1.29
C LYS A 264 -29.70 19.65 -1.64
N ALA A 265 -28.89 18.66 -1.25
CA ALA A 265 -29.07 17.26 -1.63
C ALA A 265 -29.22 16.31 -0.43
N SER A 266 -28.92 16.76 0.79
CA SER A 266 -28.95 15.89 1.96
C SER A 266 -29.02 16.69 3.26
N LEU A 267 -29.62 16.06 4.28
CA LEU A 267 -29.66 16.53 5.66
C LEU A 267 -28.98 15.50 6.54
N LYS A 268 -28.18 15.94 7.50
CA LYS A 268 -27.53 15.09 8.51
C LYS A 268 -27.69 15.72 9.88
N ALA A 269 -28.09 14.92 10.87
CA ALA A 269 -28.10 15.31 12.26
C ALA A 269 -27.22 14.34 13.05
N VAL A 270 -26.33 14.89 13.86
CA VAL A 270 -25.29 14.14 14.59
C VAL A 270 -25.17 14.72 15.99
N LEU A 271 -25.05 13.86 17.01
CA LEU A 271 -24.67 14.26 18.36
C LEU A 271 -23.16 14.30 18.48
N LEU A 272 -22.64 15.44 18.95
CA LEU A 272 -21.23 15.68 19.20
C LEU A 272 -20.99 15.79 20.70
N HIS A 273 -20.04 15.02 21.22
CA HIS A 273 -19.66 15.15 22.63
C HIS A 273 -18.90 16.46 22.86
N ASN A 274 -19.23 17.15 23.94
CA ASN A 274 -18.51 18.33 24.39
C ASN A 274 -17.03 17.97 24.60
N GLY A 275 -16.12 18.74 24.00
CA GLY A 275 -14.68 18.46 24.09
C GLY A 275 -14.18 17.34 23.15
N ASN A 276 -15.04 16.76 22.29
CA ASN A 276 -14.67 15.72 21.31
C ASN A 276 -14.02 14.46 21.93
N GLU A 277 -14.36 14.12 23.18
CA GLU A 277 -13.80 12.96 23.88
C GLU A 277 -14.41 11.63 23.41
N LYS A 278 -15.68 11.65 22.97
CA LYS A 278 -16.41 10.48 22.47
C LYS A 278 -16.71 10.63 20.97
N PRO A 279 -16.87 9.51 20.23
CA PRO A 279 -17.18 9.56 18.80
C PRO A 279 -18.52 10.24 18.55
N SER A 280 -18.64 10.90 17.40
CA SER A 280 -19.89 11.50 16.95
C SER A 280 -20.94 10.43 16.64
N VAL A 281 -22.17 10.63 17.10
CA VAL A 281 -23.27 9.65 16.93
C VAL A 281 -24.29 10.18 15.92
N PRO A 282 -24.42 9.59 14.72
CA PRO A 282 -25.45 9.98 13.76
C PRO A 282 -26.83 9.63 14.28
N ILE A 283 -27.74 10.62 14.30
CA ILE A 283 -29.11 10.43 14.78
C ILE A 283 -30.16 10.69 13.71
N ALA A 284 -29.83 11.42 12.63
CA ALA A 284 -30.72 11.50 11.48
C ALA A 284 -29.95 11.71 10.18
N HIS A 285 -30.54 11.24 9.08
CA HIS A 285 -30.02 11.42 7.73
C HIS A 285 -31.13 11.36 6.70
N ALA A 286 -31.09 12.27 5.72
CA ALA A 286 -31.96 12.26 4.56
C ALA A 286 -31.15 12.57 3.30
N VAL A 287 -31.54 11.98 2.16
CA VAL A 287 -30.93 12.21 0.84
C VAL A 287 -32.03 12.54 -0.15
N GLY A 288 -31.76 13.47 -1.07
CA GLY A 288 -32.71 13.83 -2.12
C GLY A 288 -33.83 14.77 -1.67
N LEU A 289 -33.78 15.28 -0.43
CA LEU A 289 -34.65 16.37 0.00
C LEU A 289 -34.11 17.70 -0.54
N LYS A 290 -34.99 18.49 -1.16
CA LYS A 290 -34.71 19.84 -1.63
C LYS A 290 -35.29 20.81 -0.61
N GLU A 291 -34.49 21.78 -0.14
CA GLU A 291 -35.00 22.87 0.68
C GLU A 291 -36.11 23.61 -0.07
N THR A 292 -37.31 23.63 0.51
CA THR A 292 -38.43 24.45 0.07
C THR A 292 -38.63 25.56 1.10
N TYR A 293 -38.51 26.81 0.66
CA TYR A 293 -38.90 27.97 1.46
C TYR A 293 -40.33 28.32 1.05
N GLU A 294 -41.27 28.31 2.01
CA GLU A 294 -42.57 28.97 1.85
C GLU A 294 -42.44 30.49 1.99
#